data_AF-A0A2T0TTE8-F1
#
_entry.id   AF-A0A2T0TTE8-F1
#
_cell.length_a   1.000
_cell.length_b   1.000
_cell.length_c   1.000
_cell.angle_alpha   90.00
_cell.angle_beta   90.00
_cell.angle_gamma   90.00
#
_symmetry.space_group_name_H-M   'P 1'
#
loop_
_entity.id
_entity.type
_entity.pdbx_description
1 polymer ?
#
loop_
_entity_poly.entity_id
_entity_poly.type
_entity_poly.pdbx_seq_one_letter_code
_entity_poly.pdbx_strand_id
1 'polypeptide(L)'
;MVAFFLPRASDDEQAERLYEALAEFAGCAPAPPGRRVRSITFSADGAEWVAEVGAELRGRRTTRLLRRGELLEHTETLTSPTRVLAVYPGTPHVVVTDAAPITGATSEWANPFTARPDEVVLFDAG
;
A
#
# COMPACT_ATOMS: atom_id res chain seq x y z
N MET A 1 17.36 7.89 -2.53
CA MET A 1 17.11 6.49 -2.92
C MET A 1 17.00 5.68 -1.62
N VAL A 2 16.07 4.72 -1.55
CA VAL A 2 15.67 4.02 -0.30
C VAL A 2 15.92 2.52 -0.42
N ALA A 3 16.72 1.97 0.49
CA ALA A 3 17.00 0.54 0.60
C ALA A 3 15.76 -0.28 0.96
N PHE A 4 15.76 -1.57 0.59
CA PHE A 4 14.68 -2.49 0.94
C PHE A 4 14.45 -2.54 2.46
N PHE A 5 13.19 -2.45 2.85
CA PHE A 5 12.77 -2.47 4.25
C PHE A 5 11.43 -3.20 4.37
N LEU A 6 11.28 -3.98 5.43
CA LEU A 6 10.01 -4.60 5.79
C LEU A 6 9.65 -4.25 7.25
N PRO A 7 8.45 -3.71 7.52
CA PRO A 7 8.02 -3.44 8.89
C PRO A 7 8.05 -4.71 9.74
N ARG A 8 8.41 -4.56 11.03
CA ARG A 8 8.59 -5.65 12.02
C ARG A 8 9.86 -6.50 11.85
N ALA A 9 10.62 -6.34 10.75
CA ALA A 9 11.95 -6.93 10.66
C ALA A 9 12.95 -6.16 11.52
N SER A 10 13.85 -6.89 12.17
CA SER A 10 14.93 -6.37 13.03
C SER A 10 16.26 -6.29 12.29
N ASP A 11 16.40 -7.06 11.21
CA ASP A 11 17.56 -7.15 10.34
C ASP A 11 17.14 -7.56 8.91
N ASP A 12 18.07 -7.48 7.96
CA ASP A 12 17.83 -7.74 6.54
C ASP A 12 17.43 -9.21 6.28
N GLU A 13 18.03 -10.17 7.01
CA GLU A 13 17.70 -11.59 6.86
C GLU A 13 16.25 -11.89 7.31
N GLN A 14 15.81 -11.27 8.40
CA GLN A 14 14.44 -11.34 8.85
C GLN A 14 13.49 -10.64 7.87
N ALA A 15 13.90 -9.52 7.27
CA ALA A 15 13.10 -8.82 6.26
C ALA A 15 12.84 -9.71 5.03
N GLU A 16 13.87 -10.43 4.54
CA GLU A 16 13.72 -11.39 3.45
C GLU A 16 12.74 -12.52 3.81
N ARG A 17 12.94 -13.18 4.95
CA ARG A 17 12.07 -14.28 5.39
C ARG A 17 10.63 -13.85 5.59
N LEU A 18 10.41 -12.67 6.18
CA LEU A 18 9.07 -12.13 6.37
C LEU A 18 8.42 -11.74 5.03
N TYR A 19 9.18 -11.19 4.09
CA TYR A 19 8.68 -10.87 2.76
C TYR A 19 8.24 -12.14 2.03
N GLU A 20 9.01 -13.22 2.09
CA GLU A 20 8.60 -14.52 1.53
C GLU A 20 7.33 -15.06 2.19
N ALA A 21 7.25 -15.03 3.53
CA ALA A 21 6.07 -15.48 4.26
C ALA A 21 4.81 -14.66 3.94
N LEU A 22 4.96 -13.34 3.76
CA LEU A 22 3.85 -12.47 3.35
C LEU A 22 3.44 -12.72 1.90
N ALA A 23 4.37 -13.08 1.01
CA ALA A 23 4.07 -13.47 -0.36
C ALA A 23 3.25 -14.76 -0.40
N GLU A 24 3.64 -15.77 0.39
CA GLU A 24 2.90 -17.03 0.56
C GLU A 24 1.50 -16.77 1.12
N PHE A 25 1.39 -15.97 2.20
CA PHE A 25 0.11 -15.54 2.75
C PHE A 25 -0.78 -14.86 1.71
N ALA A 26 -0.18 -14.03 0.85
CA ALA A 26 -0.86 -13.33 -0.23
C ALA A 26 -1.17 -14.20 -1.47
N GLY A 27 -0.71 -15.46 -1.49
CA GLY A 27 -0.87 -16.37 -2.62
C GLY A 27 -0.13 -15.91 -3.88
N CYS A 28 0.99 -15.20 -3.73
CA CYS A 28 1.79 -14.66 -4.83
C CYS A 28 3.28 -14.99 -4.68
N ALA A 29 4.05 -14.76 -5.75
CA ALA A 29 5.51 -14.93 -5.70
C ALA A 29 6.18 -13.64 -5.18
N PRO A 30 7.21 -13.73 -4.33
CA PRO A 30 7.97 -12.58 -3.91
C PRO A 30 8.68 -11.93 -5.12
N ALA A 31 8.74 -10.60 -5.14
CA ALA A 31 9.48 -9.92 -6.19
C ALA A 31 11.00 -10.02 -5.97
N PRO A 32 11.80 -10.19 -7.04
CA PRO A 32 13.25 -10.14 -6.93
C PRO A 32 13.71 -8.75 -6.47
N PRO A 33 14.92 -8.63 -5.88
CA PRO A 33 15.54 -7.35 -5.60
C PRO A 33 15.50 -6.40 -6.81
N GLY A 34 15.30 -5.11 -6.57
CA GLY A 34 15.13 -4.10 -7.63
C GLY A 34 13.75 -4.07 -8.32
N ARG A 35 12.87 -5.03 -8.03
CA ARG A 35 11.44 -4.99 -8.43
C ARG A 35 10.48 -4.88 -7.25
N ARG A 36 11.01 -4.78 -6.04
CA ARG A 36 10.21 -4.68 -4.81
C ARG A 36 9.61 -3.29 -4.73
N VAL A 37 8.30 -3.26 -4.51
CA VAL A 37 7.52 -2.03 -4.51
C VAL A 37 7.56 -1.41 -3.12
N ARG A 38 7.98 -0.16 -3.04
CA ARG A 38 7.96 0.66 -1.81
C ARG A 38 6.59 1.27 -1.61
N SER A 39 6.01 1.85 -2.66
CA SER A 39 4.68 2.43 -2.60
C SER A 39 3.95 2.37 -3.93
N ILE A 40 2.62 2.39 -3.84
CA ILE A 40 1.74 2.62 -4.99
C ILE A 40 0.73 3.71 -4.69
N THR A 41 0.39 4.48 -5.71
CA THR A 41 -0.80 5.33 -5.73
C THR A 41 -1.87 4.63 -6.56
N PHE A 42 -3.11 4.60 -6.10
CA PHE A 42 -4.21 3.94 -6.80
C PHE A 42 -5.56 4.59 -6.51
N SER A 43 -6.48 4.50 -7.45
CA SER A 43 -7.84 5.01 -7.30
C SER A 43 -8.80 3.96 -6.74
N ALA A 44 -9.55 4.29 -5.68
CA ALA A 44 -10.59 3.45 -5.09
C ALA A 44 -11.68 4.30 -4.41
N ASP A 45 -12.95 3.91 -4.59
CA ASP A 45 -14.13 4.60 -4.03
C ASP A 45 -14.20 6.12 -4.33
N GLY A 46 -13.65 6.52 -5.48
CA GLY A 46 -13.59 7.92 -5.90
C GLY A 46 -12.60 8.77 -5.11
N ALA A 47 -11.63 8.14 -4.43
CA ALA A 47 -10.48 8.75 -3.79
C ALA A 47 -9.18 8.18 -4.34
N GLU A 48 -8.13 8.98 -4.30
CA GLU A 48 -6.76 8.56 -4.58
C GLU A 48 -6.14 8.06 -3.28
N TRP A 49 -5.60 6.85 -3.27
CA TRP A 49 -4.98 6.22 -2.11
C TRP A 49 -3.51 5.94 -2.34
N VAL A 50 -2.73 6.04 -1.27
CA VAL A 50 -1.32 5.71 -1.23
C VAL A 50 -1.11 4.56 -0.25
N ALA A 51 -0.59 3.45 -0.77
CA ALA A 51 -0.07 2.34 0.01
C ALA A 51 1.44 2.40 0.02
N GLU A 52 2.04 2.82 1.14
CA GLU A 52 3.50 2.88 1.33
C GLU A 52 3.93 1.91 2.43
N VAL A 53 4.87 1.03 2.11
CA VAL A 53 5.43 0.05 3.05
C VAL A 53 5.96 0.75 4.30
N GLY A 54 5.42 0.37 5.46
CA GLY A 54 5.74 0.97 6.76
C GLY A 54 4.84 2.12 7.21
N ALA A 55 3.99 2.63 6.32
CA ALA A 55 3.03 3.69 6.63
C ALA A 55 1.59 3.14 6.72
N GLU A 56 0.74 3.90 7.39
CA GLU A 56 -0.72 3.73 7.33
C GLU A 56 -1.24 4.05 5.92
N LEU A 57 -2.32 3.40 5.51
CA LEU A 57 -2.97 3.71 4.24
C LEU A 57 -3.58 5.11 4.30
N ARG A 58 -3.29 5.95 3.30
CA ARG A 58 -3.78 7.33 3.24
C ARG A 58 -4.50 7.58 1.94
N GLY A 59 -5.64 8.25 2.01
CA GLY A 59 -6.46 8.61 0.88
C GLY A 59 -6.68 10.12 0.78
N ARG A 60 -6.99 10.58 -0.41
CA ARG A 60 -7.38 11.95 -0.70
C ARG A 60 -8.57 11.95 -1.63
N ARG A 61 -9.66 12.57 -1.22
CA ARG A 61 -10.86 12.73 -2.03
C ARG A 61 -11.04 14.19 -2.40
N THR A 62 -11.02 14.50 -3.69
CA THR A 62 -11.29 15.86 -4.18
C THR A 62 -12.66 15.88 -4.83
N THR A 63 -13.56 16.69 -4.28
CA THR A 63 -14.91 16.92 -4.83
C THR A 63 -14.99 18.33 -5.40
N ARG A 64 -15.64 18.44 -6.56
CA ARG A 64 -15.84 19.71 -7.26
C ARG A 64 -17.32 20.06 -7.22
N LEU A 65 -17.65 21.23 -6.72
CA LEU A 65 -19.02 21.71 -6.58
C LEU A 65 -19.16 23.06 -7.29
N LEU A 66 -20.11 23.17 -8.21
CA LEU A 66 -20.48 24.45 -8.79
C LEU A 66 -21.48 25.16 -7.87
N ARG A 67 -21.08 26.31 -7.33
CA ARG A 67 -21.90 27.16 -6.46
C ARG A 67 -21.92 28.57 -7.05
N ARG A 68 -23.10 29.01 -7.49
CA ARG A 68 -23.32 30.37 -8.03
C ARG A 68 -22.37 30.78 -9.18
N GLY A 69 -21.97 29.83 -10.03
CA GLY A 69 -21.06 30.07 -11.15
C GLY A 69 -19.57 29.96 -10.80
N GLU A 70 -19.23 29.74 -9.52
CA GLU A 70 -17.86 29.45 -9.08
C GLU A 70 -17.67 27.94 -8.86
N LEU A 71 -16.51 27.43 -9.29
CA LEU A 71 -16.09 26.05 -9.03
C LEU A 71 -15.36 26.01 -7.68
N LEU A 72 -15.97 25.35 -6.70
CA LEU A 72 -15.37 25.08 -5.40
C LEU A 72 -14.75 23.70 -5.40
N GLU A 73 -13.46 23.60 -5.05
CA GLU A 73 -12.78 22.33 -4.81
C GLU A 73 -12.71 22.07 -3.30
N HIS A 74 -13.26 20.93 -2.86
CA HIS A 74 -13.14 20.46 -1.49
C HIS A 74 -12.30 19.18 -1.46
N THR A 75 -11.14 19.25 -0.81
CA THR A 75 -10.27 18.11 -0.56
C THR A 75 -10.48 17.60 0.86
N GLU A 76 -10.81 16.31 0.98
CA GLU A 76 -10.84 15.57 2.24
C GLU A 76 -9.68 14.58 2.30
N THR A 77 -9.05 14.42 3.48
CA THR A 77 -8.04 13.40 3.73
C THR A 77 -8.69 12.20 4.41
N LEU A 78 -8.44 11.01 3.87
CA LEU A 78 -8.90 9.72 4.39
C LEU A 78 -7.69 8.98 4.98
N THR A 79 -7.92 8.16 6.01
CA THR A 79 -6.88 7.35 6.64
C THR A 79 -7.46 6.01 7.05
N SER A 80 -6.75 4.92 6.76
CA SER A 80 -6.99 3.62 7.40
C SER A 80 -5.93 3.40 8.48
N PRO A 81 -6.29 2.92 9.69
CA PRO A 81 -5.32 2.74 10.78
C PRO A 81 -4.35 1.58 10.55
N THR A 82 -4.50 0.82 9.46
CA THR A 82 -3.66 -0.35 9.19
C THR A 82 -2.42 0.04 8.40
N ARG A 83 -1.30 -0.54 8.82
CA ARG A 83 0.02 -0.29 8.24
C ARG A 83 0.26 -1.25 7.08
N VAL A 84 0.74 -0.73 5.96
CA VAL A 84 1.18 -1.56 4.83
C VAL A 84 2.46 -2.28 5.22
N LEU A 85 2.46 -3.61 5.12
CA LEU A 85 3.61 -4.46 5.39
C LEU A 85 4.40 -4.75 4.11
N ALA A 86 3.71 -5.01 3.01
CA ALA A 86 4.35 -5.34 1.73
C ALA A 86 3.43 -4.99 0.55
N VAL A 87 4.04 -4.68 -0.60
CA VAL A 87 3.36 -4.57 -1.89
C VAL A 87 4.05 -5.49 -2.89
N TYR A 88 3.28 -6.38 -3.50
CA TYR A 88 3.75 -7.32 -4.52
C TYR A 88 3.30 -6.87 -5.91
N PRO A 89 4.23 -6.73 -6.86
CA PRO A 89 3.89 -6.37 -8.23
C PRO A 89 3.12 -7.52 -8.90
N GLY A 90 2.05 -7.15 -9.61
CA GLY A 90 1.18 -8.06 -10.33
C GLY A 90 0.13 -7.30 -11.15
N THR A 91 -0.76 -8.04 -11.81
CA THR A 91 -1.86 -7.47 -12.60
C THR A 91 -3.20 -7.99 -12.06
N PRO A 92 -3.78 -7.38 -11.00
CA PRO A 92 -3.36 -6.19 -10.22
C PRO A 92 -2.24 -6.44 -9.19
N HIS A 93 -1.67 -5.37 -8.61
CA HIS A 93 -0.73 -5.49 -7.49
C HIS A 93 -1.47 -5.97 -6.23
N VAL A 94 -0.75 -6.66 -5.34
CA VAL A 94 -1.27 -7.16 -4.07
C VAL A 94 -0.67 -6.35 -2.93
N VAL A 95 -1.51 -5.81 -2.06
CA VAL A 95 -1.12 -5.04 -0.88
C VAL A 95 -1.44 -5.85 0.37
N VAL A 96 -0.44 -6.03 1.23
CA VAL A 96 -0.58 -6.72 2.52
C VAL A 96 -0.43 -5.69 3.63
N THR A 97 -1.36 -5.70 4.58
CA THR A 97 -1.36 -4.80 5.75
C THR A 97 -1.22 -5.59 7.05
N ASP A 98 -1.12 -4.92 8.19
CA ASP A 98 -1.19 -5.56 9.50
C ASP A 98 -2.63 -5.86 9.97
N ALA A 99 -3.65 -5.55 9.17
CA ALA A 99 -5.04 -5.88 9.49
C ALA A 99 -5.25 -7.39 9.75
N ALA A 100 -6.36 -7.75 10.38
CA ALA A 100 -6.79 -9.15 10.47
C ALA A 100 -6.72 -9.82 9.09
N PRO A 101 -6.16 -11.04 8.98
CA PRO A 101 -5.85 -11.97 10.06
C PRO A 101 -4.47 -11.81 10.72
N ILE A 102 -3.64 -10.82 10.33
CA ILE A 102 -2.24 -10.73 10.80
C ILE A 102 -2.14 -10.22 12.24
N THR A 103 -2.68 -9.04 12.58
CA THR A 103 -2.60 -8.51 13.96
C THR A 103 -3.94 -8.22 14.62
N GLY A 104 -5.04 -8.84 14.16
CA GLY A 104 -6.38 -8.64 14.73
C GLY A 104 -6.94 -7.21 14.59
N ALA A 105 -6.19 -6.30 13.96
CA ALA A 105 -6.60 -4.93 13.72
C ALA A 105 -7.74 -4.89 12.70
N THR A 106 -8.77 -4.09 12.98
CA THR A 106 -9.90 -3.88 12.07
C THR A 106 -9.51 -2.90 10.97
N SER A 107 -9.88 -3.20 9.73
CA SER A 107 -9.69 -2.32 8.57
C SER A 107 -10.93 -2.37 7.69
N GLU A 108 -11.18 -1.27 6.98
CA GLU A 108 -12.12 -1.20 5.87
C GLU A 108 -11.60 -1.92 4.60
N TRP A 109 -10.31 -2.25 4.57
CA TRP A 109 -9.67 -3.01 3.49
C TRP A 109 -9.56 -4.49 3.85
N ALA A 110 -9.81 -5.36 2.86
CA ALA A 110 -9.46 -6.77 2.98
C ALA A 110 -7.93 -6.93 3.15
N ASN A 111 -7.48 -8.02 3.78
CA ASN A 111 -6.06 -8.32 3.89
C ASN A 111 -5.78 -9.77 3.46
N PRO A 112 -5.04 -9.98 2.35
CA PRO A 112 -4.55 -8.96 1.42
C PRO A 112 -5.69 -8.31 0.62
N PHE A 113 -5.43 -7.14 0.02
CA PHE A 113 -6.28 -6.57 -1.04
C PHE A 113 -5.49 -6.37 -2.33
N THR A 114 -6.21 -6.16 -3.43
CA THR A 114 -5.59 -5.89 -4.73
C THR A 114 -5.87 -4.47 -5.20
N ALA A 115 -4.89 -3.86 -5.86
CA ALA A 115 -4.98 -2.50 -6.39
C ALA A 115 -4.32 -2.42 -7.77
N ARG A 116 -4.93 -1.67 -8.69
CA ARG A 116 -4.29 -1.28 -9.95
C ARG A 116 -3.55 0.03 -9.71
N PRO A 117 -2.21 0.06 -9.80
CA PRO A 117 -1.47 1.27 -9.51
C PRO A 117 -1.60 2.27 -10.67
N ASP A 118 -1.80 3.53 -10.31
CA ASP A 118 -1.64 4.70 -11.16
C ASP A 118 -0.17 5.17 -11.15
N GLU A 119 0.53 4.99 -10.02
CA GLU A 119 1.96 5.26 -9.84
C GLU A 119 2.60 4.15 -9.01
N VAL A 120 3.86 3.80 -9.31
CA VAL A 120 4.64 2.80 -8.59
C VAL A 120 6.02 3.36 -8.26
N VAL A 121 6.39 3.30 -6.98
CA VAL A 121 7.75 3.63 -6.50
C VAL A 121 8.39 2.35 -5.99
N LEU A 122 9.58 2.03 -6.50
CA LEU A 122 10.35 0.85 -6.12
C LEU A 122 11.34 1.16 -4.99
N PHE A 123 11.74 0.13 -4.25
CA PHE A 123 12.97 0.17 -3.47
C PHE A 123 14.20 0.12 -4.37
N ASP A 124 15.34 0.57 -3.84
CA ASP A 124 16.61 0.48 -4.55
C ASP A 124 17.00 -0.99 -4.77
N ALA A 125 17.62 -1.26 -5.91
CA ALA A 125 18.40 -2.48 -6.10
C ALA A 125 19.69 -2.31 -5.28
N GLY A 126 19.69 -2.82 -4.05
CA GLY A 126 20.91 -2.94 -3.25
C GLY A 126 21.99 -3.79 -3.93
#